data_AF-A0AAV4UT55-F1
#
_entry.id   AF-A0AAV4UT55-F1
#
_cell.length_a   1.000
_cell.length_b   1.000
_cell.length_c   1.000
_cell.angle_alpha   90.00
_cell.angle_beta   90.00
_cell.angle_gamma   90.00
#
_symmetry.space_group_name_H-M   'P 1'
#
loop_
_entity.id
_entity.type
_entity.pdbx_description
1 polymer ?
#
loop_
_entity_poly.entity_id
_entity_poly.type
_entity_poly.pdbx_seq_one_letter_code
_entity_poly.pdbx_strand_id
1 'polypeptide(L)'
;MALIREECQQASGSIVSMNTIRKEAHLHGFHGRAAAHKPLITKSNRAARLMWCKAHRNWTVDQWKRILWSSSVQILIGSQCTTYEKFLNIRNPIVVP
;
A
#
# COMPACT_ATOMS: atom_id res chain seq x y z
N MET A 1 -7.11 3.38 -21.24
CA MET A 1 -6.86 4.81 -21.59
C MET A 1 -8.02 5.44 -22.38
N ALA A 2 -8.84 4.68 -23.12
CA ALA A 2 -9.97 5.21 -23.89
C ALA A 2 -11.19 5.65 -23.03
N LEU A 3 -11.43 4.98 -21.89
CA LEU A 3 -12.61 5.19 -21.05
C LEU A 3 -12.82 6.66 -20.60
N ILE A 4 -11.78 7.30 -20.08
CA ILE A 4 -11.90 8.67 -19.51
C ILE A 4 -12.23 9.70 -20.60
N ARG A 5 -11.71 9.52 -21.81
CA ARG A 5 -12.00 10.44 -22.93
C ARG A 5 -13.47 10.34 -23.32
N GLU A 6 -13.97 9.13 -23.48
CA GLU A 6 -15.37 8.87 -23.84
C GLU A 6 -16.32 9.43 -22.77
N GLU A 7 -16.01 9.22 -21.49
CA GLU A 7 -16.76 9.79 -20.36
C GLU A 7 -16.79 11.32 -20.40
N CYS A 8 -15.64 11.98 -20.62
CA CYS A 8 -15.57 13.44 -20.72
C CYS A 8 -16.31 13.99 -21.95
N GLN A 9 -16.30 13.26 -23.07
CA GLN A 9 -17.04 13.64 -24.28
C GLN A 9 -18.55 13.52 -24.09
N GLN A 10 -19.01 12.43 -23.48
CA GLN A 10 -20.42 12.22 -23.13
C GLN A 10 -20.92 13.31 -22.18
N ALA A 11 -20.12 13.68 -21.18
CA ALA A 11 -20.49 14.69 -20.17
C ALA A 11 -20.49 16.13 -20.72
N SER A 12 -19.55 16.47 -21.61
CA SER A 12 -19.47 17.82 -22.18
C SER A 12 -20.29 18.02 -23.46
N GLY A 13 -20.77 16.93 -24.08
CA GLY A 13 -21.46 16.97 -25.37
C GLY A 13 -20.60 17.44 -26.54
N SER A 14 -19.28 17.52 -26.36
CA SER A 14 -18.32 18.04 -27.35
C SER A 14 -17.14 17.10 -27.52
N ILE A 15 -16.46 17.16 -28.67
CA ILE A 15 -15.26 16.36 -28.92
C ILE A 15 -14.10 16.94 -28.10
N VAL A 16 -13.76 16.26 -27.00
CA VAL A 16 -12.66 16.67 -26.11
C VAL A 16 -11.35 15.97 -26.49
N SER A 17 -10.26 16.75 -26.55
CA SER A 17 -8.90 16.24 -26.71
C SER A 17 -8.32 15.77 -25.38
N MET A 18 -7.41 14.77 -25.39
CA MET A 18 -6.70 14.36 -24.16
C MET A 18 -5.87 15.49 -23.53
N ASN A 19 -5.43 16.47 -24.33
CA ASN A 19 -4.68 17.62 -23.81
C ASN A 19 -5.58 18.53 -22.98
N THR A 20 -6.82 18.73 -23.41
CA THR A 20 -7.82 19.47 -22.64
C THR A 20 -8.12 18.76 -21.32
N ILE A 21 -8.39 17.45 -21.36
CA ILE A 21 -8.64 16.63 -20.16
C ILE A 21 -7.47 16.73 -19.17
N ARG A 22 -6.23 16.64 -19.67
CA ARG A 22 -5.03 16.75 -18.83
C ARG A 22 -4.88 18.13 -18.20
N LYS A 23 -5.15 19.20 -18.96
CA LYS A 23 -5.07 20.59 -18.45
C LYS A 23 -6.10 20.82 -17.35
N GLU A 24 -7.34 20.42 -17.58
CA GLU A 24 -8.41 20.53 -16.58
C GLU A 24 -8.10 19.71 -15.32
N ALA A 25 -7.63 18.47 -15.49
CA ALA A 25 -7.19 17.64 -14.37
C ALA A 25 -6.09 18.33 -13.55
N HIS A 26 -5.10 18.94 -14.22
CA HIS A 26 -4.04 19.69 -13.54
C HIS A 26 -4.56 20.97 -12.87
N LEU A 27 -5.51 21.69 -13.49
CA LEU A 27 -6.14 22.87 -12.91
C LEU A 27 -6.86 22.53 -11.60
N HIS A 28 -7.49 21.37 -11.54
CA HIS A 28 -8.13 20.84 -10.33
C HIS A 28 -7.16 20.13 -9.36
N GLY A 29 -5.85 20.14 -9.64
CA GLY A 29 -4.81 19.57 -8.77
C GLY A 29 -4.66 18.05 -8.87
N PHE A 30 -5.30 17.39 -9.84
CA PHE A 30 -5.06 15.98 -10.12
C PHE A 30 -3.78 15.81 -10.92
N HIS A 31 -2.90 14.93 -10.44
CA HIS A 31 -1.67 14.61 -11.12
C HIS A 31 -1.46 13.10 -11.19
N GLY A 32 -0.90 12.64 -12.30
CA GLY A 32 -0.45 11.26 -12.43
C GLY A 32 0.60 10.93 -11.36
N ARG A 33 0.46 9.76 -10.74
CA ARG A 33 1.43 9.17 -9.82
C ARG A 33 1.55 7.68 -10.13
N ALA A 34 2.75 7.13 -9.97
CA ALA A 34 2.92 5.69 -9.98
C ALA A 34 2.25 5.12 -8.72
N ALA A 35 1.46 4.06 -8.88
CA ALA A 35 0.91 3.34 -7.74
C ALA A 35 2.06 2.73 -6.92
N ALA A 36 2.01 2.86 -5.59
CA ALA A 36 2.98 2.19 -4.72
C ALA A 36 2.90 0.68 -4.93
N HIS A 37 4.05 0.02 -5.06
CA HIS A 37 4.12 -1.44 -5.11
C HIS A 37 3.60 -2.01 -3.79
N LYS A 38 2.58 -2.86 -3.86
CA LYS A 38 1.98 -3.54 -2.71
C LYS A 38 2.08 -5.04 -2.94
N PRO A 39 2.45 -5.83 -1.93
CA PRO A 39 2.41 -7.28 -2.05
C PRO A 39 0.98 -7.75 -2.30
N LEU A 40 0.83 -8.83 -3.05
CA LEU A 40 -0.47 -9.42 -3.30
C LEU A 40 -1.03 -10.02 -2.00
N ILE A 41 -2.19 -9.54 -1.57
CA ILE A 41 -2.88 -10.04 -0.38
C ILE A 41 -4.00 -10.97 -0.86
N THR A 42 -3.87 -12.27 -0.55
CA THR A 42 -4.91 -13.26 -0.82
C THR A 42 -6.17 -13.00 0.02
N LYS A 43 -7.32 -13.55 -0.38
CA LYS A 43 -8.56 -13.44 0.41
C LYS A 43 -8.40 -14.00 1.83
N SER A 44 -7.68 -15.12 1.95
CA SER A 44 -7.36 -15.75 3.24
C SER A 44 -6.52 -14.83 4.12
N ASN A 45 -5.42 -14.29 3.58
CA ASN A 45 -4.55 -13.37 4.32
C ASN A 45 -5.32 -12.11 4.76
N ARG A 46 -6.23 -11.59 3.91
CA ARG A 46 -7.08 -10.45 4.29
C ARG A 46 -7.97 -10.76 5.49
N ALA A 47 -8.59 -11.94 5.52
CA ALA A 47 -9.47 -12.37 6.60
C ALA A 47 -8.68 -12.58 7.90
N ALA A 48 -7.51 -13.24 7.84
CA ALA A 48 -6.62 -13.42 8.97
C ALA A 48 -6.21 -12.08 9.59
N ARG A 49 -5.73 -11.14 8.76
CA ARG A 49 -5.37 -9.77 9.17
C ARG A 49 -6.51 -9.04 9.83
N LEU A 50 -7.72 -9.14 9.28
CA LEU A 50 -8.88 -8.48 9.87
C LEU A 50 -9.24 -9.07 11.24
N MET A 51 -9.23 -10.40 11.37
CA MET A 51 -9.50 -11.06 12.66
C MET A 51 -8.46 -10.69 13.71
N TRP A 52 -7.18 -10.69 13.33
CA TRP A 52 -6.10 -10.32 14.22
C TRP A 52 -6.25 -8.87 14.68
N CYS A 53 -6.49 -7.93 13.76
CA CYS A 53 -6.68 -6.51 14.10
C CYS A 53 -7.89 -6.30 15.03
N LYS A 54 -8.99 -7.04 14.82
CA LYS A 54 -10.16 -6.97 15.71
C LYS A 54 -9.84 -7.48 17.12
N ALA A 55 -9.14 -8.61 17.23
CA ALA A 55 -8.76 -9.18 18.52
C ALA A 55 -7.81 -8.29 19.33
N HIS A 56 -6.93 -7.54 18.65
CA HIS A 56 -5.90 -6.71 19.26
C HIS A 56 -6.22 -5.21 19.25
N ARG A 57 -7.44 -4.82 18.84
CA ARG A 57 -7.86 -3.41 18.70
C ARG A 57 -7.71 -2.60 20.00
N ASN A 58 -8.00 -3.22 21.14
CA ASN A 58 -8.03 -2.58 22.44
C ASN A 58 -6.77 -2.88 23.29
N TRP A 59 -5.70 -3.36 22.66
CA TRP A 59 -4.48 -3.67 23.38
C TRP A 59 -3.76 -2.42 23.87
N THR A 60 -3.36 -2.47 25.14
CA THR A 60 -2.58 -1.42 25.80
C THR A 60 -1.12 -1.48 25.37
N VAL A 61 -0.41 -0.35 25.55
CA VAL A 61 1.02 -0.25 25.23
C VAL A 61 1.84 -1.33 25.95
N ASP A 62 1.49 -1.68 27.18
CA ASP A 62 2.22 -2.70 27.94
C ASP A 62 1.93 -4.12 27.43
N GLN A 63 0.76 -4.38 26.84
CA GLN A 63 0.50 -5.63 26.13
C GLN A 63 1.32 -5.70 24.83
N TRP A 64 1.45 -4.59 24.11
CA TRP A 64 2.32 -4.51 22.92
C TRP A 64 3.78 -4.78 23.24
N LYS A 65 4.32 -4.22 24.34
CA LYS A 65 5.71 -4.44 24.77
C LYS A 65 6.04 -5.90 25.10
N ARG A 66 5.04 -6.73 25.38
CA ARG A 66 5.23 -8.16 25.69
C ARG A 66 5.44 -8.99 24.42
N ILE A 67 5.09 -8.49 23.24
CA ILE A 67 5.32 -9.22 22.00
C ILE A 67 6.75 -8.95 21.52
N LEU A 68 7.56 -10.01 21.45
CA LEU A 68 8.83 -10.01 20.73
C LEU A 68 8.58 -10.35 19.26
N TRP A 69 9.01 -9.47 18.35
CA TRP A 69 8.87 -9.71 16.91
C TRP A 69 10.21 -10.15 16.35
N SER A 70 10.21 -11.18 15.52
CA SER A 70 11.38 -11.61 14.75
C SER A 70 11.08 -11.49 13.26
N SER A 71 12.01 -10.91 12.52
CA SER A 71 12.01 -10.94 11.06
C SER A 71 13.42 -11.21 10.57
N SER A 72 13.58 -12.15 9.66
CA SER A 72 14.83 -12.34 8.94
C SER A 72 14.92 -11.35 7.78
N VAL A 73 16.08 -10.72 7.63
CA VAL A 73 16.39 -9.90 6.46
C VAL A 73 17.65 -10.40 5.79
N GLN A 74 17.63 -10.41 4.46
CA GLN A 74 18.82 -10.70 3.67
C GLN A 74 19.54 -9.39 3.38
N ILE A 75 20.83 -9.36 3.67
CA ILE A 75 21.70 -8.22 3.39
C ILE A 75 22.74 -8.67 2.39
N LEU A 76 22.88 -7.90 1.31
CA LEU A 76 23.91 -8.11 0.30
C LEU A 76 25.10 -7.20 0.62
N ILE A 77 26.29 -7.79 0.80
CA ILE A 77 27.55 -7.08 1.02
C ILE A 77 28.54 -7.58 -0.05
N GLY A 78 28.80 -6.75 -1.06
CA GLY A 78 29.54 -7.18 -2.25
C GLY A 78 28.80 -8.32 -2.97
N SER A 79 29.50 -9.44 -3.22
CA SER A 79 28.91 -10.65 -3.81
C SER A 79 28.35 -11.64 -2.78
N GLN A 80 28.40 -11.30 -1.49
CA GLN A 80 27.92 -12.19 -0.42
C GLN A 80 26.49 -11.82 -0.01
N CYS A 81 25.65 -12.83 0.13
CA CYS A 81 24.31 -12.71 0.73
C CYS A 81 24.34 -13.34 2.13
N THR A 82 24.02 -12.56 3.15
CA THR A 82 23.97 -13.03 4.54
C THR A 82 22.59 -12.74 5.12
N THR A 83 22.00 -13.75 5.76
CA THR A 83 20.72 -13.64 6.46
C THR A 83 20.97 -13.23 7.90
N TYR A 84 20.28 -12.18 8.35
CA TYR A 84 20.32 -11.70 9.73
C TYR A 84 18.94 -11.78 10.35
N GLU A 85 18.85 -12.34 11.54
CA GLU A 85 17.65 -12.26 12.36
C GLU A 85 17.59 -10.91 13.07
N LYS A 86 16.49 -10.18 12.86
CA LYS A 86 16.24 -8.90 13.53
C LYS A 86 15.07 -9.07 14.49
N PHE A 87 15.33 -8.81 15.76
CA PHE A 87 14.30 -8.69 16.77
C PHE A 87 13.83 -7.23 16.84
N LEU A 88 12.54 -6.99 16.62
CA LEU A 88 11.96 -5.64 16.59
C LEU A 88 11.04 -5.43 17.79
N ASN A 89 11.21 -4.31 18.48
CA ASN A 89 10.30 -3.86 19.54
C ASN A 89 9.35 -2.78 18.96
N ILE A 90 8.46 -3.25 18.08
CA ILE A 90 7.27 -2.65 17.41
C ILE A 90 7.30 -1.18 16.96
N ARG A 91 6.99 -1.01 15.66
CA ARG A 91 6.04 0.03 15.18
C ARG A 91 5.46 -0.22 13.77
N ASN A 92 5.36 -1.46 13.30
CA ASN A 92 4.83 -1.71 11.95
C ASN A 92 3.67 -2.73 11.92
N PRO A 93 2.40 -2.28 11.84
CA PRO A 93 1.23 -3.15 11.74
C PRO A 93 1.12 -3.88 10.38
N ILE A 94 2.08 -3.69 9.48
CA ILE A 94 2.11 -4.33 8.17
C ILE A 94 2.51 -5.82 8.26
N VAL A 95 3.29 -6.20 9.27
CA VAL A 95 3.86 -7.57 9.44
C VAL A 95 3.00 -8.47 10.32
N VAL A 96 1.88 -7.93 10.77
CA VAL A 96 0.88 -8.66 11.53
C VAL A 96 0.17 -9.67 10.60
N PRO A 97 0.01 -10.94 11.02
CA PRO A 97 -0.63 -11.99 10.21
C PRO A 97 -2.08 -11.67 9.84
#